data_AF-A0AAU6HGD8-F1
#
_entry.id   AF-A0AAU6HGD8-F1
#
_cell.length_a   1.000
_cell.length_b   1.000
_cell.length_c   1.000
_cell.angle_alpha   90.00
_cell.angle_beta   90.00
_cell.angle_gamma   90.00
#
_symmetry.space_group_name_H-M   'P 1'
#
loop_
_entity.id
_entity.type
_entity.pdbx_description
1 polymer ?
#
loop_
_entity_poly.entity_id
_entity_poly.type
_entity_poly.pdbx_seq_one_letter_code
_entity_poly.pdbx_strand_id
1 'polypeptide(L)'
;MSTLEIDGRRYETANPDLFISGHRAGERAGQAAEDTDAYVRALYAQGDHAAVAGYLHGLATAARQQLPRHAASCTCPRCSFDRRELRECIYRVWREATAA
;
A
#
# COMPACT_ATOMS: atom_id res chain seq x y z
N MET A 1 7.75 -17.29 3.67
CA MET A 1 7.70 -15.86 3.27
C MET A 1 8.61 -15.66 2.08
N SER A 2 8.14 -14.94 1.07
CA SER A 2 8.87 -14.64 -0.16
C SER A 2 9.10 -13.14 -0.27
N THR A 3 10.24 -12.77 -0.83
CA THR A 3 10.56 -11.38 -1.13
C THR A 3 10.12 -11.04 -2.56
N LEU A 4 9.46 -9.90 -2.72
CA LEU A 4 9.03 -9.34 -4.00
C LEU A 4 9.67 -7.99 -4.24
N GLU A 5 9.87 -7.63 -5.50
CA GLU A 5 10.26 -6.28 -5.90
C GLU A 5 9.24 -5.73 -6.90
N ILE A 6 8.62 -4.60 -6.54
CA ILE A 6 7.64 -3.90 -7.38
C ILE A 6 8.05 -2.43 -7.40
N ASP A 7 8.26 -1.87 -8.59
CA ASP A 7 8.70 -0.48 -8.82
C ASP A 7 9.93 -0.07 -7.99
N GLY A 8 10.92 -0.98 -7.89
CA GLY A 8 12.15 -0.77 -7.13
C GLY A 8 11.97 -0.79 -5.60
N ARG A 9 10.79 -1.17 -5.09
CA ARG A 9 10.52 -1.37 -3.67
C ARG A 9 10.43 -2.85 -3.35
N ARG A 10 11.08 -3.25 -2.25
CA ARG A 10 11.04 -4.64 -1.76
C ARG A 10 9.90 -4.82 -0.76
N TYR A 11 9.17 -5.92 -0.91
CA TYR A 11 8.08 -6.34 -0.04
C TYR A 11 8.28 -7.78 0.42
N GLU A 12 7.81 -8.12 1.61
CA GLU A 12 7.81 -9.49 2.11
C GLU A 12 6.37 -9.96 2.31
N THR A 13 6.04 -11.14 1.79
CA THR A 13 4.69 -11.68 1.88
C THR A 13 4.71 -13.20 1.98
N ALA A 14 3.72 -13.76 2.66
CA ALA A 14 3.49 -15.21 2.70
C ALA A 14 2.81 -15.72 1.40
N ASN A 15 2.09 -14.85 0.68
CA ASN A 15 1.40 -15.19 -0.56
C ASN A 15 1.67 -14.12 -1.64
N PRO A 16 2.66 -14.34 -2.51
CA PRO A 16 3.03 -13.42 -3.57
C PRO A 16 1.92 -13.09 -4.57
N ASP A 17 1.15 -14.08 -4.98
CA ASP A 17 0.16 -13.91 -6.04
C ASP A 17 -1.00 -13.04 -5.56
N LEU A 18 -1.50 -13.28 -4.35
CA LEU A 18 -2.50 -12.42 -3.72
C LEU A 18 -1.97 -10.99 -3.51
N PHE A 19 -0.71 -10.85 -3.11
CA PHE A 19 -0.09 -9.53 -2.94
C PHE A 19 -0.02 -8.76 -4.25
N ILE A 20 0.48 -9.38 -5.33
CA ILE A 20 0.59 -8.74 -6.65
C ILE A 20 -0.79 -8.40 -7.20
N SER A 21 -1.77 -9.29 -7.03
CA SER A 21 -3.15 -9.06 -7.45
C SER A 21 -3.76 -7.86 -6.72
N GLY A 22 -3.62 -7.82 -5.39
CA GLY A 22 -4.01 -6.70 -4.56
C GLY A 22 -3.34 -5.41 -5.00
N HIS A 23 -2.02 -5.40 -5.19
CA HIS A 23 -1.26 -4.21 -5.63
C HIS A 23 -1.81 -3.62 -6.91
N ARG A 24 -2.02 -4.45 -7.93
CA ARG A 24 -2.58 -3.99 -9.21
C ARG A 24 -4.00 -3.46 -9.07
N ALA A 25 -4.82 -4.09 -8.23
CA ALA A 25 -6.17 -3.62 -7.96
C ALA A 25 -6.17 -2.26 -7.25
N GLY A 26 -5.28 -2.08 -6.27
CA GLY A 26 -5.11 -0.82 -5.55
C GLY A 26 -4.63 0.31 -6.46
N GLU A 27 -3.66 0.04 -7.34
CA GLU A 27 -3.19 1.05 -8.29
C GLU A 27 -4.31 1.53 -9.23
N ARG A 28 -5.09 0.60 -9.79
CA ARG A 28 -6.23 0.94 -10.65
C ARG A 28 -7.29 1.75 -9.91
N ALA A 29 -7.67 1.32 -8.71
CA ALA A 29 -8.68 1.99 -7.90
C ALA A 29 -8.24 3.43 -7.55
N GLY A 30 -6.96 3.61 -7.19
CA GLY A 30 -6.41 4.94 -6.89
C GLY A 30 -6.33 5.87 -8.11
N GLN A 31 -6.22 5.32 -9.32
CA GLN A 31 -6.30 6.10 -10.57
C GLN A 31 -7.74 6.45 -10.96
N ALA A 32 -8.71 5.58 -10.62
CA ALA A 32 -10.11 5.73 -10.98
C ALA A 32 -10.96 6.48 -9.93
N ALA A 33 -10.38 6.84 -8.77
CA ALA A 33 -11.08 7.47 -7.64
C ALA A 33 -12.31 6.67 -7.16
N GLU A 34 -12.20 5.34 -7.18
CA GLU A 34 -13.26 4.42 -6.73
C GLU A 34 -13.43 4.43 -5.20
N ASP A 35 -14.56 3.92 -4.70
CA ASP A 35 -14.72 3.63 -3.26
C ASP A 35 -13.83 2.45 -2.86
N THR A 36 -12.69 2.77 -2.25
CA THR A 36 -11.65 1.81 -1.87
C THR A 36 -11.95 1.10 -0.55
N ASP A 37 -12.80 1.67 0.29
CA ASP A 37 -13.02 1.22 1.67
C ASP A 37 -13.84 -0.06 1.72
N ALA A 38 -14.90 -0.14 0.89
CA ALA A 38 -15.74 -1.32 0.79
C ALA A 38 -14.95 -2.56 0.32
N TYR A 39 -14.06 -2.38 -0.65
CA TYR A 39 -13.26 -3.47 -1.21
C TYR A 39 -12.21 -3.99 -0.22
N VAL A 40 -11.49 -3.10 0.48
CA VAL A 40 -10.53 -3.50 1.51
C VAL A 40 -11.21 -4.27 2.64
N ARG A 41 -12.38 -3.82 3.09
CA ARG A 41 -13.16 -4.51 4.12
C ARG A 41 -13.57 -5.91 3.69
N ALA A 42 -13.95 -6.09 2.42
CA ALA A 42 -14.29 -7.41 1.88
C ALA A 42 -13.08 -8.36 1.88
N LEU A 43 -11.92 -7.91 1.39
CA LEU A 43 -10.68 -8.70 1.41
C LEU A 43 -10.25 -9.06 2.84
N TYR A 44 -10.39 -8.12 3.78
CA TYR A 44 -10.08 -8.35 5.18
C TYR A 44 -11.02 -9.39 5.80
N ALA A 45 -12.32 -9.31 5.54
CA ALA A 45 -13.31 -10.27 6.03
C ALA A 45 -13.08 -11.69 5.47
N GLN A 46 -12.46 -11.82 4.30
CA GLN A 46 -12.09 -13.10 3.67
C GLN A 46 -10.80 -13.70 4.24
N GLY A 47 -10.05 -12.95 5.08
CA GLY A 47 -8.76 -13.38 5.60
C GLY A 47 -7.61 -13.23 4.59
N ASP A 48 -7.85 -12.56 3.47
CA ASP A 48 -6.86 -12.39 2.39
C ASP A 48 -5.89 -11.24 2.71
N HIS A 49 -5.18 -11.35 3.83
CA HIS A 49 -4.31 -10.28 4.35
C HIS A 49 -3.18 -9.88 3.39
N ALA A 50 -2.67 -10.83 2.58
CA ALA A 50 -1.70 -10.53 1.53
C ALA A 50 -2.31 -9.65 0.43
N ALA A 51 -3.57 -9.89 0.06
CA ALA A 51 -4.29 -9.06 -0.91
C ALA A 51 -4.62 -7.69 -0.33
N VAL A 52 -5.02 -7.61 0.94
CA VAL A 52 -5.22 -6.33 1.66
C VAL A 52 -3.93 -5.50 1.63
N ALA A 53 -2.80 -6.09 2.04
CA ALA A 53 -1.52 -5.41 2.06
C ALA A 53 -1.11 -4.95 0.65
N GLY A 54 -1.23 -5.83 -0.35
CA GLY A 54 -1.02 -5.48 -1.74
C GLY A 54 -1.85 -4.28 -2.17
N TYR A 55 -3.17 -4.33 -1.93
CA TYR A 55 -4.11 -3.28 -2.33
C TYR A 55 -3.79 -1.92 -1.71
N LEU A 56 -3.51 -1.87 -0.41
CA LEU A 56 -3.10 -0.63 0.25
C LEU A 56 -1.79 -0.07 -0.31
N HIS A 57 -0.83 -0.94 -0.65
CA HIS A 57 0.40 -0.50 -1.31
C HIS A 57 0.14 0.04 -2.71
N GLY A 58 -0.75 -0.60 -3.48
CA GLY A 58 -1.15 -0.11 -4.80
C GLY A 58 -1.81 1.26 -4.76
N LEU A 59 -2.73 1.48 -3.82
CA LEU A 59 -3.34 2.79 -3.59
C LEU A 59 -2.30 3.86 -3.28
N ALA A 60 -1.36 3.55 -2.40
CA ALA A 60 -0.27 4.46 -2.06
C ALA A 60 0.62 4.77 -3.26
N THR A 61 0.84 3.82 -4.16
CA THR A 61 1.58 4.03 -5.42
C THR A 61 0.83 4.97 -6.35
N ALA A 62 -0.47 4.73 -6.59
CA ALA A 62 -1.30 5.62 -7.41
C ALA A 62 -1.37 7.04 -6.84
N ALA A 63 -1.56 7.20 -5.52
CA ALA A 63 -1.57 8.50 -4.87
C ALA A 63 -0.25 9.24 -5.08
N ARG A 64 0.90 8.56 -4.95
CA ARG A 64 2.22 9.16 -5.20
C ARG A 64 2.41 9.63 -6.64
N GLN A 65 1.82 8.94 -7.63
CA GLN A 65 1.91 9.36 -9.03
C GLN A 65 1.18 10.67 -9.30
N GLN A 66 0.14 10.98 -8.52
CA GLN A 66 -0.65 12.22 -8.63
C GLN A 66 -0.04 13.39 -7.86
N LEU A 67 0.92 13.14 -6.96
CA LEU A 67 1.60 14.18 -6.20
C LEU A 67 2.67 14.90 -7.06
N PRO A 68 2.90 16.21 -6.83
CA PRO A 68 4.00 16.92 -7.47
C PRO A 68 5.33 16.22 -7.19
N ARG A 69 6.11 15.96 -8.24
CA ARG A 69 7.44 15.33 -8.09
C ARG A 69 8.38 16.31 -7.42
N HIS A 70 8.77 16.03 -6.19
CA HIS A 70 9.85 16.72 -5.50
C HIS A 70 11.12 15.85 -5.54
N ALA A 71 12.29 16.49 -5.53
CA ALA A 71 13.55 15.78 -5.39
C ALA A 71 13.54 14.93 -4.10
N ALA A 72 14.22 13.78 -4.10
CA ALA A 72 14.29 12.91 -2.91
C ALA A 72 14.86 13.62 -1.66
N SER A 73 15.65 14.67 -1.89
CA SER A 73 16.22 15.58 -0.88
C SER A 73 15.27 16.69 -0.41
N CYS A 74 14.03 16.76 -0.89
CA CYS A 74 13.09 17.81 -0.50
C CYS A 74 12.75 17.72 0.99
N THR A 75 12.85 18.87 1.66
CA THR A 75 12.61 19.02 3.11
C THR A 75 11.32 19.77 3.42
N CYS A 76 10.45 20.03 2.43
CA CYS A 76 9.20 20.72 2.69
C CYS A 76 8.33 19.91 3.67
N PRO A 77 7.54 20.59 4.54
CA PRO A 77 6.73 19.91 5.55
C PRO A 77 5.86 18.78 4.99
N ARG A 78 5.30 18.96 3.78
CA ARG A 78 4.52 17.95 3.06
C ARG A 78 5.32 16.68 2.73
N CYS A 79 6.52 16.81 2.16
CA CYS A 79 7.37 15.64 1.87
C CYS A 79 7.92 14.98 3.13
N SER A 80 8.07 15.72 4.23
CA SER A 80 8.42 15.15 5.53
C SER A 80 7.24 14.36 6.12
N PHE A 81 6.03 14.89 6.00
CA PHE A 81 4.79 14.30 6.51
C PHE A 81 4.39 13.04 5.71
N ASP A 82 4.37 13.10 4.38
CA ASP A 82 4.06 11.96 3.51
C ASP A 82 5.00 10.76 3.71
N ARG A 83 6.27 11.00 4.06
CA ARG A 83 7.23 9.92 4.38
C ARG A 83 7.01 9.30 5.75
N ARG A 84 6.48 10.07 6.71
CA ARG A 84 6.30 9.64 8.09
C ARG A 84 4.92 9.02 8.32
N GLU A 85 3.85 9.69 7.92
CA GLU A 85 2.49 9.19 8.11
C GLU A 85 2.20 7.95 7.28
N LEU A 86 2.64 7.91 6.02
CA LEU A 86 2.44 6.72 5.19
C LEU A 86 3.18 5.51 5.78
N ARG A 87 4.37 5.76 6.32
CA ARG A 87 5.15 4.73 7.03
C ARG A 87 4.42 4.29 8.30
N GLU A 88 3.97 5.22 9.13
CA GLU A 88 3.24 4.94 10.38
C GLU A 88 1.92 4.21 10.13
N CYS A 89 1.17 4.58 9.09
CA CYS A 89 -0.10 3.97 8.73
C CYS A 89 0.11 2.52 8.24
N ILE A 90 1.10 2.28 7.37
CA ILE A 90 1.48 0.93 6.94
C ILE A 90 1.93 0.06 8.13
N TYR A 91 2.76 0.59 9.02
CA TYR A 91 3.24 -0.16 10.20
C TYR A 91 2.16 -0.42 11.24
N ARG A 92 1.17 0.47 11.40
CA ARG A 92 0.03 0.24 12.30
C ARG A 92 -0.81 -0.93 11.82
N VAL A 93 -1.23 -0.89 10.55
CA VAL A 93 -2.03 -1.97 9.94
C VAL A 93 -1.29 -3.31 10.01
N TRP A 94 0.03 -3.31 9.78
CA TRP A 94 0.83 -4.52 9.88
C TRP A 94 0.95 -5.05 11.32
N ARG A 95 1.17 -4.18 12.32
CA ARG A 95 1.27 -4.59 13.73
C ARG A 95 -0.04 -5.16 14.27
N GLU A 96 -1.16 -4.51 13.96
CA GLU A 96 -2.50 -4.97 14.36
C GLU A 96 -2.80 -6.36 13.76
N ALA A 97 -2.33 -6.64 12.55
CA ALA A 97 -2.47 -7.95 11.91
C ALA A 97 -1.55 -9.04 12.47
N THR A 98 -0.37 -8.70 13.01
CA THR A 98 0.57 -9.68 13.60
C THR A 98 0.31 -10.01 15.07
N ALA A 99 -0.50 -9.20 15.76
CA ALA A 99 -0.85 -9.39 17.17
C ALA A 99 -2.16 -10.18 17.38
N ALA A 100 -2.86 -10.51 16.29
CA ALA A 100 -4.05 -11.36 16.25
C ALA A 100 -3.67 -12.77 15.76
#